data_AF-A0A450UDA0-F1
#
_entry.id   AF-A0A450UDA0-F1
#
_cell.length_a   1.000
_cell.length_b   1.000
_cell.length_c   1.000
_cell.angle_alpha   90.00
_cell.angle_beta   90.00
_cell.angle_gamma   90.00
#
_symmetry.space_group_name_H-M   'P 1'
#
loop_
_entity.id
_entity.type
_entity.pdbx_description
1 polymer ?
#
loop_
_entity_poly.entity_id
_entity_poly.type
_entity_poly.pdbx_seq_one_letter_code
_entity_poly.pdbx_strand_id
1 'polypeptide(L)'
;MLSGEVAKRYGHAGLPDDTITIQAKGTGGQSFGAFLAHGITIRLLGETNDYVGKGLSGGKIIVTPPPESTIVPEDNIIIGNTVLYGATGGQCYFRGVAGERFGVRNSGAIAIVEGVGDHGCEYMTGGVVVVLGGTGRNFAAGMSGGIAYVLDEKGDFRIRYNPAMVELEPITEDDADKDAMIRLKEGGRGAPDEFSDEPLGELSEDMLRHDALRLRMLIERHVHYTDSERGKMILNKWDEYLPRFVKVMPVEYRRVLEDLGKR
;
A
#
# COMPACT_ATOMS: atom_id res chain seq x y z
N MET A 1 -21.51 0.93 10.81
CA MET A 1 -22.71 1.81 10.78
C MET A 1 -22.59 2.85 9.67
N LEU A 2 -21.56 3.72 9.65
CA LEU A 2 -21.39 4.74 8.60
C LEU A 2 -21.30 4.17 7.16
N SER A 3 -20.32 3.29 6.88
CA SER A 3 -20.13 2.72 5.54
C SER A 3 -21.36 1.98 5.03
N GLY A 4 -22.11 1.35 5.92
CA GLY A 4 -23.36 0.66 5.58
C GLY A 4 -24.43 1.63 5.08
N GLU A 5 -24.53 2.82 5.67
CA GLU A 5 -25.48 3.85 5.21
C GLU A 5 -25.05 4.47 3.88
N VAL A 6 -23.74 4.65 3.65
CA VAL A 6 -23.21 5.08 2.33
C VAL A 6 -23.52 4.02 1.27
N ALA A 7 -23.17 2.76 1.53
CA ALA A 7 -23.40 1.67 0.58
C ALA A 7 -24.89 1.46 0.27
N LYS A 8 -25.79 1.59 1.24
CA LYS A 8 -27.25 1.51 1.00
C LYS A 8 -27.76 2.57 0.03
N ARG A 9 -27.16 3.77 0.02
CA ARG A 9 -27.62 4.91 -0.79
C ARG A 9 -26.92 4.99 -2.14
N TYR A 10 -25.62 4.70 -2.18
CA TYR A 10 -24.77 4.96 -3.33
C TYR A 10 -24.12 3.68 -3.91
N GLY A 11 -24.39 2.52 -3.32
CA GLY A 11 -23.79 1.24 -3.74
C GLY A 11 -22.27 1.24 -3.59
N HIS A 12 -21.60 0.47 -4.45
CA HIS A 12 -20.13 0.36 -4.44
C HIS A 12 -19.43 1.64 -4.94
N ALA A 13 -20.06 2.39 -5.85
CA ALA A 13 -19.52 3.66 -6.33
C ALA A 13 -19.30 4.66 -5.18
N GLY A 14 -20.11 4.57 -4.12
CA GLY A 14 -19.95 5.36 -2.91
C GLY A 14 -20.06 6.85 -3.17
N LEU A 15 -19.24 7.63 -2.46
CA LEU A 15 -19.20 9.09 -2.58
C LEU A 15 -17.92 9.51 -3.32
N PRO A 16 -17.85 10.73 -3.87
CA PRO A 16 -16.57 11.32 -4.28
C PRO A 16 -15.53 11.26 -3.17
N ASP A 17 -14.25 11.27 -3.55
CA ASP A 17 -13.14 11.15 -2.60
C ASP A 17 -13.19 12.18 -1.49
N ASP A 18 -12.79 11.74 -0.28
CA ASP A 18 -12.68 12.58 0.91
C ASP A 18 -13.98 13.34 1.31
N THR A 19 -15.14 12.98 0.74
CA THR A 19 -16.45 13.57 1.07
C THR A 19 -16.74 13.52 2.56
N ILE A 20 -16.36 12.41 3.22
CA ILE A 20 -16.44 12.28 4.67
C ILE A 20 -15.05 12.03 5.22
N THR A 21 -14.51 12.99 5.97
CA THR A 21 -13.22 12.84 6.66
C THR A 21 -13.43 12.77 8.17
N ILE A 22 -12.90 11.71 8.79
CA ILE A 22 -12.90 11.48 10.23
C ILE A 22 -11.47 11.65 10.74
N GLN A 23 -11.28 12.59 11.66
CA GLN A 23 -10.03 12.71 12.42
C GLN A 23 -10.22 12.12 13.81
N ALA A 24 -9.35 11.19 14.19
CA ALA A 24 -9.38 10.50 15.47
C ALA A 24 -7.99 10.56 16.14
N LYS A 25 -7.97 10.54 17.47
CA LYS A 25 -6.75 10.43 18.28
C LYS A 25 -6.92 9.34 19.33
N GLY A 26 -5.88 8.55 19.57
CA GLY A 26 -5.86 7.47 20.56
C GLY A 26 -5.72 6.08 19.91
N THR A 27 -6.28 5.06 20.56
CA THR A 27 -6.15 3.67 20.10
C THR A 27 -7.37 3.21 19.31
N GLY A 28 -7.19 2.81 18.07
CA GLY A 28 -8.18 2.09 17.28
C GLY A 28 -8.38 0.68 17.83
N GLY A 29 -9.61 0.34 18.19
CA GLY A 29 -9.96 -1.02 18.57
C GLY A 29 -9.84 -2.02 17.41
N GLN A 30 -10.19 -3.27 17.70
CA GLN A 30 -10.29 -4.34 16.71
C GLN A 30 -11.22 -3.95 15.55
N SER A 31 -10.84 -4.31 14.32
CA SER A 31 -11.63 -4.01 13.11
C SER A 31 -11.83 -2.52 12.82
N PHE A 32 -10.86 -1.68 13.20
CA PHE A 32 -10.88 -0.25 12.89
C PHE A 32 -10.99 -0.02 11.38
N GLY A 33 -11.99 0.74 10.93
CA GLY A 33 -12.22 1.01 9.51
C GLY A 33 -12.65 -0.22 8.70
N ALA A 34 -13.20 -1.27 9.33
CA ALA A 34 -13.71 -2.43 8.58
C ALA A 34 -14.82 -2.02 7.59
N PHE A 35 -14.76 -2.57 6.38
CA PHE A 35 -15.68 -2.30 5.28
C PHE A 35 -15.85 -0.80 4.96
N LEU A 36 -14.77 -0.01 5.10
CA LEU A 36 -14.84 1.42 4.81
C LEU A 36 -15.18 1.65 3.33
N ALA A 37 -16.29 2.37 3.09
CA ALA A 37 -16.80 2.63 1.75
C ALA A 37 -16.07 3.77 1.07
N HIS A 38 -16.10 3.77 -0.27
CA HIS A 38 -15.55 4.82 -1.12
C HIS A 38 -16.07 6.22 -0.73
N GLY A 39 -15.16 7.19 -0.73
CA GLY A 39 -15.40 8.57 -0.31
C GLY A 39 -15.37 8.83 1.20
N ILE A 40 -15.05 7.82 2.01
CA ILE A 40 -14.79 7.98 3.45
C ILE A 40 -13.30 7.84 3.75
N THR A 41 -12.76 8.83 4.45
CA THR A 41 -11.37 8.87 4.91
C THR A 41 -11.30 8.90 6.43
N ILE A 42 -10.50 8.02 7.02
CA ILE A 42 -10.20 8.01 8.45
C ILE A 42 -8.72 8.29 8.65
N ARG A 43 -8.41 9.34 9.41
CA ARG A 43 -7.06 9.67 9.89
C ARG A 43 -7.02 9.43 11.38
N LEU A 44 -6.16 8.50 11.81
CA LEU A 44 -5.94 8.19 13.21
C LEU A 44 -4.54 8.61 13.62
N LEU A 45 -4.48 9.53 14.58
CA LEU A 45 -3.29 9.87 15.32
C LEU A 45 -3.15 8.95 16.54
N GLY A 46 -2.35 7.89 16.41
CA GLY A 46 -2.20 6.86 17.44
C GLY A 46 -1.81 5.52 16.84
N GLU A 47 -2.44 4.47 17.35
CA GLU A 47 -2.14 3.08 17.01
C GLU A 47 -3.44 2.27 16.93
N THR A 48 -3.37 1.04 16.45
CA THR A 48 -4.54 0.17 16.29
C THR A 48 -4.24 -1.27 16.70
N ASN A 49 -5.29 -1.98 17.10
CA ASN A 49 -5.26 -3.43 17.28
C ASN A 49 -5.44 -4.17 15.94
N ASP A 50 -5.85 -5.45 15.97
CA ASP A 50 -5.95 -6.28 14.77
C ASP A 50 -7.10 -5.89 13.84
N TYR A 51 -7.03 -6.40 12.60
CA TYR A 51 -8.07 -6.32 11.58
C TYR A 51 -8.38 -4.91 11.05
N VAL A 52 -7.44 -3.96 11.16
CA VAL A 52 -7.58 -2.65 10.51
C VAL A 52 -7.91 -2.83 9.04
N GLY A 53 -8.93 -2.13 8.55
CA GLY A 53 -9.34 -2.20 7.15
C GLY A 53 -9.81 -3.60 6.71
N LYS A 54 -10.26 -4.46 7.63
CA LYS A 54 -10.89 -5.75 7.26
C LYS A 54 -11.99 -5.52 6.23
N GLY A 55 -11.89 -6.20 5.09
CA GLY A 55 -12.82 -6.05 3.98
C GLY A 55 -12.93 -4.61 3.44
N LEU A 56 -11.84 -3.83 3.44
CA LEU A 56 -11.83 -2.47 2.89
C LEU A 56 -12.50 -2.44 1.49
N SER A 57 -13.36 -1.44 1.27
CA SER A 57 -14.31 -1.38 0.15
C SER A 57 -14.35 0.01 -0.51
N GLY A 58 -13.19 0.64 -0.67
CA GLY A 58 -12.98 1.91 -1.38
C GLY A 58 -12.54 3.06 -0.47
N GLY A 59 -12.72 2.94 0.84
CA GLY A 59 -12.32 4.00 1.78
C GLY A 59 -10.81 4.15 1.96
N LYS A 60 -10.42 5.24 2.61
CA LYS A 60 -9.02 5.60 2.89
C LYS A 60 -8.74 5.53 4.40
N ILE A 61 -7.70 4.80 4.81
CA ILE A 61 -7.29 4.71 6.22
C ILE A 61 -5.84 5.17 6.35
N ILE A 62 -5.62 6.11 7.25
CA ILE A 62 -4.30 6.68 7.54
C ILE A 62 -4.06 6.51 9.04
N VAL A 63 -2.95 5.87 9.41
CA VAL A 63 -2.54 5.72 10.82
C VAL A 63 -1.14 6.26 10.98
N THR A 64 -0.98 7.23 11.87
CA THR A 64 0.30 7.83 12.21
C THR A 64 0.47 7.93 13.72
N PRO A 65 1.68 7.72 14.26
CA PRO A 65 1.96 8.01 15.66
C PRO A 65 1.71 9.50 15.98
N PRO A 66 1.35 9.84 17.22
CA PRO A 66 1.28 11.23 17.66
C PRO A 66 2.61 11.96 17.49
N PRO A 67 2.65 13.26 17.10
CA PRO A 67 3.91 13.99 16.93
C PRO A 67 4.75 14.05 18.21
N GLU A 68 4.11 13.96 19.37
CA GLU A 68 4.75 13.88 20.68
C GLU A 68 5.36 12.51 21.02
N SER A 69 5.13 11.49 20.18
CA SER A 69 5.66 10.15 20.39
C SER A 69 7.19 10.12 20.18
N THR A 70 7.88 9.40 21.05
CA THR A 70 9.34 9.23 20.99
C THR A 70 9.77 7.94 20.28
N ILE A 71 8.80 7.17 19.75
CA ILE A 71 9.10 5.94 19.02
C ILE A 71 9.73 6.26 17.67
N VAL A 72 10.52 5.33 17.14
CA VAL A 72 10.93 5.33 15.73
C VAL A 72 9.86 4.53 14.98
N PRO A 73 8.96 5.17 14.20
CA PRO A 73 7.79 4.49 13.65
C PRO A 73 8.12 3.23 12.84
N GLU A 74 9.16 3.31 12.01
CA GLU A 74 9.62 2.22 11.15
C GLU A 74 10.22 1.02 11.91
N ASP A 75 10.49 1.15 13.21
CA ASP A 75 10.98 0.08 14.09
C ASP A 75 9.89 -0.44 15.06
N ASN A 76 8.69 0.15 15.06
CA ASN A 76 7.66 -0.10 16.09
C ASN A 76 6.30 -0.49 15.48
N ILE A 77 5.64 -1.45 16.11
CA ILE A 77 4.31 -1.90 15.69
C ILE A 77 3.28 -0.82 16.03
N ILE A 78 2.57 -0.33 15.02
CA ILE A 78 1.49 0.66 15.16
C ILE A 78 0.13 0.13 14.74
N ILE A 79 0.11 -0.99 13.99
CA ILE A 79 -1.10 -1.67 13.59
C ILE A 79 -0.97 -3.18 13.83
N GLY A 80 -2.04 -3.81 14.31
CA GLY A 80 -2.03 -5.21 14.70
C GLY A 80 -1.95 -6.21 13.54
N ASN A 81 -2.49 -7.40 13.77
CA ASN A 81 -2.43 -8.52 12.84
C ASN A 81 -3.59 -8.51 11.84
N THR A 82 -3.44 -9.29 10.77
CA THR A 82 -4.50 -9.59 9.78
C THR A 82 -5.16 -8.32 9.22
N VAL A 83 -4.34 -7.29 9.05
CA VAL A 83 -4.72 -6.01 8.45
C VAL A 83 -5.11 -6.24 6.99
N LEU A 84 -6.17 -5.56 6.52
CA LEU A 84 -6.71 -5.67 5.16
C LEU A 84 -7.23 -7.06 4.78
N TYR A 85 -7.66 -7.85 5.77
CA TYR A 85 -8.21 -9.18 5.51
C TYR A 85 -9.30 -9.16 4.43
N GLY A 86 -9.02 -9.76 3.26
CA GLY A 86 -9.97 -9.91 2.18
C GLY A 86 -10.30 -8.62 1.40
N ALA A 87 -9.48 -7.56 1.47
CA ALA A 87 -9.84 -6.25 0.93
C ALA A 87 -10.07 -6.26 -0.60
N THR A 88 -11.07 -5.52 -1.11
CA THR A 88 -11.41 -5.43 -2.56
C THR A 88 -11.55 -3.98 -3.04
N GLY A 89 -10.79 -3.07 -2.43
CA GLY A 89 -10.57 -1.72 -2.94
C GLY A 89 -10.43 -0.69 -1.82
N GLY A 90 -9.75 0.41 -2.08
CA GLY A 90 -9.43 1.46 -1.09
C GLY A 90 -7.94 1.57 -0.82
N GLN A 91 -7.57 2.55 -0.01
CA GLN A 91 -6.19 2.96 0.18
C GLN A 91 -5.80 3.01 1.65
N CYS A 92 -4.59 2.58 1.98
CA CYS A 92 -4.08 2.59 3.33
C CYS A 92 -2.65 3.12 3.42
N TYR A 93 -2.39 3.99 4.39
CA TYR A 93 -1.09 4.60 4.65
C TYR A 93 -0.76 4.47 6.14
N PHE A 94 0.22 3.64 6.46
CA PHE A 94 0.56 3.27 7.83
C PHE A 94 2.01 3.64 8.15
N ARG A 95 2.21 4.69 8.96
CA ARG A 95 3.54 5.13 9.39
C ARG A 95 4.04 4.29 10.57
N GLY A 96 4.49 3.08 10.25
CA GLY A 96 5.17 2.18 11.14
C GLY A 96 4.95 0.71 10.76
N VAL A 97 5.20 -0.19 11.70
CA VAL A 97 5.20 -1.64 11.45
C VAL A 97 3.81 -2.25 11.68
N ALA A 98 3.43 -3.18 10.80
CA ALA A 98 2.28 -4.05 10.98
C ALA A 98 2.67 -5.36 11.66
N GLY A 99 1.72 -5.95 12.39
CA GLY A 99 1.82 -7.32 12.88
C GLY A 99 1.83 -8.38 11.77
N GLU A 100 1.49 -9.60 12.14
CA GLU A 100 1.46 -10.75 11.23
C GLU A 100 0.30 -10.68 10.24
N ARG A 101 0.42 -11.40 9.11
CA ARG A 101 -0.62 -11.55 8.09
C ARG A 101 -1.13 -10.23 7.52
N PHE A 102 -0.25 -9.23 7.42
CA PHE A 102 -0.58 -7.98 6.74
C PHE A 102 -0.98 -8.25 5.28
N GLY A 103 -2.12 -7.72 4.83
CA GLY A 103 -2.58 -7.88 3.45
C GLY A 103 -3.08 -9.29 3.12
N VAL A 104 -3.39 -10.11 4.13
CA VAL A 104 -3.88 -11.47 3.91
C VAL A 104 -5.17 -11.47 3.09
N ARG A 105 -5.18 -12.21 1.98
CA ARG A 105 -6.28 -12.22 1.00
C ARG A 105 -6.65 -10.86 0.42
N ASN A 106 -5.73 -9.89 0.42
CA ASN A 106 -5.95 -8.64 -0.31
C ASN A 106 -6.23 -8.96 -1.78
N SER A 107 -7.29 -8.37 -2.31
CA SER A 107 -7.85 -8.62 -3.64
C SER A 107 -8.07 -7.32 -4.42
N GLY A 108 -7.62 -6.17 -3.91
CA GLY A 108 -7.77 -4.89 -4.61
C GLY A 108 -7.39 -3.62 -3.85
N ALA A 109 -7.04 -3.69 -2.56
CA ALA A 109 -6.59 -2.52 -1.82
C ALA A 109 -5.14 -2.16 -2.13
N ILE A 110 -4.82 -0.88 -2.02
CA ILE A 110 -3.47 -0.32 -2.11
C ILE A 110 -3.01 0.04 -0.70
N ALA A 111 -1.86 -0.45 -0.29
CA ALA A 111 -1.38 -0.25 1.08
C ALA A 111 0.12 0.02 1.13
N ILE A 112 0.51 1.05 1.88
CA ILE A 112 1.90 1.41 2.14
C ILE A 112 2.15 1.36 3.66
N VAL A 113 3.17 0.61 4.06
CA VAL A 113 3.53 0.33 5.46
C VAL A 113 5.06 0.32 5.62
N GLU A 114 5.57 0.61 6.81
CA GLU A 114 7.03 0.74 7.04
C GLU A 114 7.69 -0.55 7.54
N GLY A 115 6.91 -1.61 7.76
CA GLY A 115 7.39 -2.94 8.05
C GLY A 115 6.22 -3.90 8.26
N VAL A 116 6.48 -5.21 8.15
CA VAL A 116 5.45 -6.24 8.37
C VAL A 116 5.99 -7.43 9.13
N GLY A 117 5.14 -8.08 9.92
CA GLY A 117 5.43 -9.36 10.56
C GLY A 117 5.43 -10.55 9.59
N ASP A 118 5.33 -11.76 10.14
CA ASP A 118 5.30 -13.01 9.37
C ASP A 118 4.03 -13.09 8.50
N HIS A 119 4.10 -13.85 7.40
CA HIS A 119 2.97 -14.13 6.50
C HIS A 119 2.39 -12.89 5.79
N GLY A 120 3.19 -11.85 5.56
CA GLY A 120 2.77 -10.70 4.76
C GLY A 120 2.32 -11.12 3.35
N CYS A 121 1.24 -10.52 2.85
CA CYS A 121 0.61 -10.80 1.56
C CYS A 121 0.18 -12.26 1.32
N GLU A 122 -0.01 -13.03 2.39
CA GLU A 122 -0.47 -14.42 2.29
C GLU A 122 -1.84 -14.49 1.58
N TYR A 123 -1.97 -15.37 0.58
CA TYR A 123 -3.18 -15.54 -0.24
C TYR A 123 -3.67 -14.27 -0.95
N MET A 124 -2.82 -13.26 -1.15
CA MET A 124 -3.19 -12.05 -1.91
C MET A 124 -3.48 -12.41 -3.38
N THR A 125 -4.60 -11.90 -3.91
CA THR A 125 -5.09 -12.16 -5.27
C THR A 125 -5.25 -10.89 -6.12
N GLY A 126 -4.96 -9.72 -5.56
CA GLY A 126 -5.06 -8.43 -6.25
C GLY A 126 -4.67 -7.26 -5.35
N GLY A 127 -4.55 -6.07 -5.92
CA GLY A 127 -4.10 -4.86 -5.23
C GLY A 127 -2.58 -4.67 -5.25
N VAL A 128 -2.10 -3.64 -4.53
CA VAL A 128 -0.68 -3.28 -4.47
C VAL A 128 -0.26 -3.06 -3.01
N VAL A 129 0.83 -3.70 -2.60
CA VAL A 129 1.42 -3.50 -1.26
C VAL A 129 2.83 -2.95 -1.39
N VAL A 130 3.16 -1.90 -0.63
CA VAL A 130 4.52 -1.37 -0.51
C VAL A 130 4.97 -1.50 0.93
N VAL A 131 6.12 -2.15 1.14
CA VAL A 131 6.77 -2.29 2.46
C VAL A 131 8.10 -1.52 2.45
N LEU A 132 8.17 -0.43 3.23
CA LEU A 132 9.32 0.49 3.31
C LEU A 132 10.37 0.07 4.36
N GLY A 133 10.35 -1.19 4.78
CA GLY A 133 11.26 -1.73 5.78
C GLY A 133 11.19 -3.25 5.85
N GLY A 134 11.53 -3.80 7.02
CA GLY A 134 11.70 -5.24 7.20
C GLY A 134 10.41 -6.05 7.07
N THR A 135 10.55 -7.30 6.63
CA THR A 135 9.45 -8.29 6.60
C THR A 135 9.73 -9.44 7.57
N GLY A 136 8.66 -10.08 8.04
CA GLY A 136 8.74 -11.41 8.64
C GLY A 136 8.95 -12.52 7.60
N ARG A 137 8.80 -13.76 8.06
CA ARG A 137 8.97 -15.00 7.28
C ARG A 137 7.73 -15.35 6.47
N ASN A 138 7.90 -16.25 5.51
CA ASN A 138 6.84 -16.82 4.68
C ASN A 138 6.00 -15.76 3.94
N PHE A 139 6.64 -14.65 3.56
CA PHE A 139 6.00 -13.58 2.80
C PHE A 139 5.50 -14.09 1.44
N ALA A 140 4.32 -13.64 1.01
CA ALA A 140 3.65 -13.99 -0.25
C ALA A 140 3.28 -15.48 -0.41
N ALA A 141 3.19 -16.24 0.68
CA ALA A 141 2.71 -17.62 0.63
C ALA A 141 1.30 -17.70 0.03
N GLY A 142 1.13 -18.50 -1.04
CA GLY A 142 -0.15 -18.64 -1.73
C GLY A 142 -0.63 -17.38 -2.44
N MET A 143 0.20 -16.35 -2.61
CA MET A 143 -0.13 -15.15 -3.38
C MET A 143 -0.30 -15.53 -4.86
N SER A 144 -1.47 -15.25 -5.43
CA SER A 144 -1.84 -15.64 -6.79
C SER A 144 -2.23 -14.46 -7.69
N GLY A 145 -2.28 -13.23 -7.16
CA GLY A 145 -2.44 -12.02 -7.95
C GLY A 145 -2.04 -10.75 -7.20
N GLY A 146 -1.94 -9.63 -7.94
CA GLY A 146 -1.45 -8.35 -7.42
C GLY A 146 0.07 -8.23 -7.41
N ILE A 147 0.57 -7.14 -6.84
CA ILE A 147 2.01 -6.83 -6.74
C ILE A 147 2.36 -6.43 -5.30
N ALA A 148 3.52 -6.85 -4.82
CA ALA A 148 4.14 -6.23 -3.66
C ALA A 148 5.53 -5.67 -4.00
N TYR A 149 5.88 -4.52 -3.43
CA TYR A 149 7.21 -3.95 -3.48
C TYR A 149 7.79 -3.97 -2.07
N VAL A 150 8.96 -4.57 -1.90
CA VAL A 150 9.62 -4.72 -0.60
C VAL A 150 11.00 -4.09 -0.66
N LEU A 151 11.28 -3.20 0.29
CA LEU A 151 12.61 -2.63 0.47
C LEU A 151 13.52 -3.61 1.22
N ASP A 152 14.43 -4.27 0.50
CA ASP A 152 15.38 -5.26 1.05
C ASP A 152 16.75 -4.64 1.34
N GLU A 153 16.84 -3.80 2.37
CA GLU A 153 18.11 -3.16 2.76
C GLU A 153 19.18 -4.14 3.27
N LYS A 154 18.74 -5.27 3.85
CA LYS A 154 19.64 -6.27 4.44
C LYS A 154 20.10 -7.32 3.44
N GLY A 155 19.47 -7.38 2.26
CA GLY A 155 19.70 -8.42 1.27
C GLY A 155 19.24 -9.81 1.71
N ASP A 156 18.36 -9.89 2.72
CA ASP A 156 17.92 -11.14 3.35
C ASP A 156 16.47 -11.50 3.00
N PHE A 157 15.79 -10.71 2.17
CA PHE A 157 14.41 -10.99 1.79
C PHE A 157 14.26 -12.33 1.04
N ARG A 158 15.30 -12.75 0.30
CA ARG A 158 15.34 -14.05 -0.40
C ARG A 158 15.13 -15.26 0.50
N ILE A 159 15.46 -15.18 1.79
CA ILE A 159 15.21 -16.28 2.75
C ILE A 159 13.91 -16.09 3.55
N ARG A 160 13.20 -14.97 3.34
CA ARG A 160 11.97 -14.61 4.05
C ARG A 160 10.71 -14.81 3.21
N TYR A 161 10.80 -14.77 1.88
CA TYR A 161 9.65 -15.02 1.00
C TYR A 161 9.39 -16.51 0.76
N ASN A 162 8.17 -16.83 0.35
CA ASN A 162 7.77 -18.16 -0.09
C ASN A 162 7.82 -18.25 -1.63
N PRO A 163 8.74 -19.03 -2.22
CA PRO A 163 8.93 -19.08 -3.67
C PRO A 163 7.93 -19.98 -4.42
N ALA A 164 6.94 -20.57 -3.74
CA ALA A 164 6.09 -21.60 -4.35
C ALA A 164 5.26 -21.09 -5.54
N MET A 165 4.86 -19.82 -5.53
CA MET A 165 3.96 -19.24 -6.55
C MET A 165 4.41 -17.87 -7.07
N VAL A 166 5.42 -17.25 -6.44
CA VAL A 166 5.88 -15.89 -6.76
C VAL A 166 7.35 -15.88 -7.11
N GLU A 167 7.72 -14.90 -7.93
CA GLU A 167 9.10 -14.58 -8.26
C GLU A 167 9.46 -13.19 -7.76
N LEU A 168 10.77 -13.01 -7.55
CA LEU A 168 11.38 -11.75 -7.16
C LEU A 168 12.05 -11.10 -8.36
N GLU A 169 11.72 -9.84 -8.62
CA GLU A 169 12.30 -9.07 -9.72
C GLU A 169 12.95 -7.79 -9.23
N PRO A 170 14.13 -7.43 -9.79
CA PRO A 170 14.68 -6.11 -9.59
C PRO A 170 13.78 -5.06 -10.24
N ILE A 171 13.71 -3.88 -9.65
CA ILE A 171 13.04 -2.73 -10.25
C ILE A 171 14.07 -1.88 -10.96
N THR A 172 13.82 -1.57 -12.22
CA THR A 172 14.63 -0.64 -13.01
C THR A 172 13.80 0.56 -13.39
N GLU A 173 14.42 1.74 -13.36
CA GLU A 173 13.81 2.96 -13.90
C GLU A 173 14.37 3.20 -15.30
N ASP A 174 13.47 3.29 -16.28
CA ASP A 174 13.83 3.60 -17.67
C ASP A 174 13.57 5.08 -18.01
N ASP A 175 13.94 5.49 -19.22
CA ASP A 175 13.76 6.88 -19.67
C ASP A 175 12.27 7.25 -19.80
N ALA A 176 11.38 6.28 -20.06
CA ALA A 176 9.94 6.54 -20.14
C ALA A 176 9.36 6.83 -18.75
N ASP A 177 9.81 6.13 -17.72
CA ASP A 177 9.45 6.40 -16.32
C ASP A 177 9.88 7.81 -15.91
N LYS A 178 11.11 8.21 -16.28
CA LYS A 178 11.63 9.56 -16.00
C LYS A 178 10.83 10.63 -16.74
N ASP A 179 10.58 10.43 -18.03
CA ASP A 179 9.80 11.37 -18.85
C ASP A 179 8.37 11.53 -18.31
N ALA A 180 7.72 10.43 -17.93
CA ALA A 180 6.39 10.46 -17.31
C ALA A 180 6.43 11.24 -15.99
N MET A 181 7.46 11.05 -15.17
CA MET A 181 7.63 11.78 -13.92
C MET A 181 7.85 13.28 -14.13
N ILE A 182 8.63 13.68 -15.14
CA ILE A 182 8.83 15.08 -15.51
C ILE A 182 7.50 15.71 -15.93
N ARG A 183 6.74 15.05 -16.80
CA ARG A 183 5.43 15.54 -17.26
C ARG A 183 4.44 15.72 -16.10
N LEU A 184 4.43 14.80 -15.14
CA LEU A 184 3.59 14.92 -13.94
C LEU A 184 3.97 16.14 -13.10
N LYS A 185 5.27 16.42 -12.93
CA LYS A 185 5.76 17.59 -12.19
C LYS A 185 5.51 18.92 -12.94
N GLU A 186 5.68 18.94 -14.26
CA GLU A 186 5.51 20.13 -15.09
C GLU A 186 4.03 20.49 -15.31
N GLY A 187 3.14 19.48 -15.34
CA GLY A 187 1.70 19.66 -15.52
C GLY A 187 0.96 20.31 -14.34
N GLY A 188 1.66 20.89 -13.36
CA GLY A 188 1.08 21.50 -12.17
C GLY A 188 0.59 20.52 -11.11
N ARG A 189 0.56 19.21 -11.41
CA ARG A 189 0.12 18.13 -10.51
C ARG A 189 1.19 17.76 -9.45
N GLY A 190 1.92 18.76 -8.99
CA GLY A 190 2.95 18.66 -7.95
C GLY A 190 2.56 19.35 -6.64
N ALA A 191 1.35 19.92 -6.55
CA ALA A 191 0.82 20.43 -5.30
C ALA A 191 0.29 19.26 -4.44
N PRO A 192 0.67 19.16 -3.14
CA PRO A 192 0.25 18.07 -2.25
C PRO A 192 -1.27 17.87 -2.15
N ASP A 193 -2.09 18.91 -2.40
CA ASP A 193 -3.55 18.84 -2.30
C ASP A 193 -4.26 18.36 -3.59
N GLU A 194 -3.52 18.02 -4.66
CA GLU A 194 -4.07 17.59 -5.96
C GLU A 194 -3.85 16.10 -6.28
N PHE A 195 -3.57 15.26 -5.28
CA PHE A 195 -3.56 13.81 -5.46
C PHE A 195 -5.00 13.28 -5.61
N SER A 196 -5.63 13.49 -6.77
CA SER A 196 -6.82 12.70 -7.14
C SER A 196 -6.46 11.22 -7.24
N ASP A 197 -7.44 10.32 -7.11
CA ASP A 197 -7.21 8.88 -7.29
C ASP A 197 -7.11 8.47 -8.77
N GLU A 198 -7.45 9.36 -9.71
CA GLU A 198 -7.38 9.14 -11.17
C GLU A 198 -6.01 8.67 -11.70
N PRO A 199 -4.86 9.27 -11.32
CA PRO A 199 -3.54 8.81 -11.76
C PRO A 199 -3.20 7.41 -11.23
N LEU A 200 -3.80 6.99 -10.12
CA LEU A 200 -3.64 5.64 -9.57
C LEU A 200 -4.44 4.62 -10.39
N GLY A 201 -5.58 5.01 -10.95
CA GLY A 201 -6.37 4.20 -11.89
C GLY A 201 -5.53 3.76 -13.07
N GLU A 202 -4.94 4.71 -13.79
CA GLU A 202 -4.09 4.44 -14.96
C GLU A 202 -2.82 3.63 -14.61
N LEU A 203 -2.17 3.91 -13.48
CA LEU A 203 -0.99 3.15 -13.03
C LEU A 203 -1.33 1.77 -12.45
N SER A 204 -2.59 1.53 -12.07
CA SER A 204 -3.08 0.23 -11.62
C SER A 204 -3.49 -0.69 -12.78
N GLU A 205 -3.70 -0.14 -13.98
CA GLU A 205 -4.10 -0.93 -15.15
C GLU A 205 -2.92 -1.72 -15.76
N ASP A 206 -1.72 -1.12 -15.84
CA ASP A 206 -0.52 -1.83 -16.35
C ASP A 206 0.38 -2.35 -15.23
N MET A 207 0.02 -3.51 -14.68
CA MET A 207 0.77 -4.21 -13.62
C MET A 207 2.13 -4.77 -14.07
N LEU A 208 2.47 -4.72 -15.36
CA LEU A 208 3.72 -5.26 -15.90
C LEU A 208 4.81 -4.21 -16.06
N ARG A 209 4.43 -2.94 -16.27
CA ARG A 209 5.37 -1.85 -16.56
C ARG A 209 5.31 -0.75 -15.50
N HIS A 210 6.22 0.21 -15.65
CA HIS A 210 6.27 1.44 -14.86
C HIS A 210 6.36 1.21 -13.34
N ASP A 211 7.05 0.15 -12.93
CA ASP A 211 7.20 -0.23 -11.52
C ASP A 211 7.90 0.87 -10.71
N ALA A 212 8.96 1.50 -11.26
CA ALA A 212 9.68 2.58 -10.60
C ALA A 212 8.78 3.81 -10.41
N LEU A 213 8.06 4.23 -11.45
CA LEU A 213 7.12 5.35 -11.40
C LEU A 213 5.99 5.09 -10.40
N ARG A 214 5.35 3.92 -10.47
CA ARG A 214 4.28 3.52 -9.55
C ARG A 214 4.77 3.53 -8.11
N LEU A 215 5.90 2.89 -7.84
CA LEU A 215 6.48 2.83 -6.50
C LEU A 215 6.76 4.23 -5.96
N ARG A 216 7.39 5.10 -6.77
CA ARG A 216 7.67 6.48 -6.39
C ARG A 216 6.41 7.24 -6.01
N MET A 217 5.36 7.16 -6.83
CA MET A 217 4.09 7.84 -6.56
C MET A 217 3.39 7.32 -5.31
N LEU A 218 3.42 6.01 -5.06
CA LEU A 218 2.85 5.42 -3.84
C LEU A 218 3.60 5.90 -2.58
N ILE A 219 4.92 6.06 -2.66
CA ILE A 219 5.73 6.60 -1.56
C ILE A 219 5.47 8.11 -1.39
N GLU A 220 5.36 8.88 -2.47
CA GLU A 220 5.00 10.31 -2.41
C GLU A 220 3.64 10.52 -1.73
N ARG A 221 2.63 9.70 -2.07
CA ARG A 221 1.32 9.72 -1.40
C ARG A 221 1.43 9.31 0.06
N HIS A 222 2.24 8.29 0.37
CA HIS A 222 2.49 7.91 1.75
C HIS A 222 3.08 9.07 2.55
N VAL A 223 4.12 9.73 2.05
CA VAL A 223 4.72 10.93 2.67
C VAL A 223 3.69 12.04 2.83
N HIS A 224 2.89 12.32 1.80
CA HIS A 224 1.84 13.34 1.87
C HIS A 224 0.83 13.05 2.99
N TYR A 225 0.35 11.81 3.10
CA TYR A 225 -0.68 11.46 4.08
C TYR A 225 -0.15 11.24 5.49
N THR A 226 1.11 10.84 5.65
CA THR A 226 1.65 10.38 6.93
C THR A 226 2.79 11.22 7.51
N ASP A 227 3.35 12.12 6.71
CA ASP A 227 4.58 12.85 7.02
C ASP A 227 5.74 11.89 7.39
N SER A 228 5.80 10.74 6.72
CA SER A 228 6.82 9.70 6.97
C SER A 228 8.23 10.18 6.63
N GLU A 229 9.09 10.26 7.66
CA GLU A 229 10.52 10.55 7.49
C GLU A 229 11.23 9.45 6.69
N ARG A 230 10.82 8.19 6.89
CA ARG A 230 11.33 7.06 6.12
C ARG A 230 11.03 7.20 4.64
N GLY A 231 9.79 7.54 4.28
CA GLY A 231 9.39 7.82 2.91
C GLY A 231 10.13 9.01 2.30
N LYS A 232 10.27 10.12 3.06
CA LYS A 232 11.05 11.30 2.62
C LYS A 232 12.51 10.93 2.33
N MET A 233 13.14 10.14 3.20
CA MET A 233 14.51 9.69 3.01
C MET A 233 14.67 8.87 1.73
N ILE A 234 13.75 7.92 1.49
CA ILE A 234 13.77 7.08 0.29
C ILE A 234 13.64 7.94 -0.97
N LEU A 235 12.68 8.88 -1.00
CA LEU A 235 12.47 9.77 -2.14
C LEU A 235 13.66 10.71 -2.40
N ASN A 236 14.27 11.24 -1.34
CA ASN A 236 15.43 12.12 -1.44
C ASN A 236 16.69 11.40 -1.94
N LYS A 237 16.76 10.09 -1.74
CA LYS A 237 17.89 9.22 -2.13
C LYS A 237 17.43 8.14 -3.11
N TRP A 238 16.53 8.50 -4.02
CA TRP A 238 15.84 7.54 -4.89
C TRP A 238 16.78 6.59 -5.63
N ASP A 239 17.83 7.12 -6.27
CA ASP A 239 18.80 6.32 -7.03
C ASP A 239 19.60 5.33 -6.15
N GLU A 240 19.73 5.62 -4.86
CA GLU A 240 20.38 4.72 -3.88
C GLU A 240 19.42 3.61 -3.41
N TYR A 241 18.14 3.95 -3.24
CA TYR A 241 17.14 3.05 -2.67
C TYR A 241 16.44 2.18 -3.70
N LEU A 242 16.18 2.68 -4.91
CA LEU A 242 15.44 1.95 -5.94
C LEU A 242 16.05 0.57 -6.23
N PRO A 243 17.37 0.39 -6.38
CA PRO A 243 17.97 -0.93 -6.60
C PRO A 243 17.81 -1.91 -5.43
N ARG A 244 17.43 -1.43 -4.24
CA ARG A 244 17.17 -2.25 -3.04
C ARG A 244 15.70 -2.68 -2.94
N PHE A 245 14.83 -2.13 -3.76
CA PHE A 245 13.47 -2.63 -3.87
C PHE A 245 13.40 -3.88 -4.73
N VAL A 246 12.57 -4.80 -4.29
CA VAL A 246 12.26 -6.03 -5.00
C VAL A 246 10.76 -6.08 -5.27
N LYS A 247 10.38 -6.33 -6.52
CA LYS A 247 9.01 -6.63 -6.91
C LYS A 247 8.73 -8.11 -6.63
N VAL A 248 7.63 -8.39 -5.95
CA VAL A 248 7.09 -9.72 -5.72
C VAL A 248 5.85 -9.88 -6.57
N MET A 249 5.87 -10.83 -7.49
CA MET A 249 4.76 -11.04 -8.41
C MET A 249 4.51 -12.54 -8.65
N PRO A 250 3.24 -12.99 -8.64
CA PRO A 250 2.91 -14.38 -8.96
C PRO A 250 3.19 -14.72 -10.43
N VAL A 251 3.79 -15.89 -10.65
CA VAL A 251 4.24 -16.33 -11.99
C VAL A 251 3.06 -16.48 -12.96
N GLU A 252 2.01 -17.18 -12.53
CA GLU A 252 0.81 -17.36 -13.36
C GLU A 252 0.06 -16.04 -13.60
N TYR A 253 0.06 -15.13 -12.63
CA TYR A 253 -0.57 -13.82 -12.79
C TYR A 253 0.14 -12.98 -13.87
N ARG A 254 1.48 -12.96 -13.84
CA ARG A 254 2.30 -12.32 -14.88
C ARG A 254 1.97 -12.88 -16.26
N ARG A 255 1.99 -14.21 -16.39
CA ARG A 255 1.71 -14.88 -17.67
C ARG A 255 0.36 -14.47 -18.26
N VAL A 256 -0.69 -14.43 -17.42
CA VAL A 256 -2.02 -14.00 -17.85
C VAL A 256 -2.01 -12.56 -18.34
N LEU A 257 -1.35 -11.64 -17.62
CA LEU A 257 -1.25 -10.23 -18.02
C LEU A 257 -0.48 -10.07 -19.34
N GLU A 258 0.61 -10.81 -19.53
CA GLU A 258 1.38 -10.78 -20.77
C GLU A 258 0.57 -11.28 -21.97
N ASP A 259 -0.27 -12.31 -21.77
CA ASP A 259 -1.13 -12.86 -22.82
C ASP A 259 -2.31 -11.93 -23.15
N LEU A 260 -2.82 -11.18 -22.17
CA LEU A 260 -3.83 -10.14 -22.38
C LEU A 260 -3.26 -8.93 -23.13
N GLY A 261 -2.04 -8.48 -22.80
CA GLY A 261 -1.38 -7.34 -23.46
C GLY A 261 -0.91 -7.60 -24.90
N LYS A 262 -0.97 -8.85 -25.38
CA LYS A 262 -0.68 -9.23 -26.79
C LYS A 262 -1.91 -9.16 -27.70
N ARG A 263 -3.12 -8.95 -27.15
CA ARG A 263 -4.38 -8.86 -27.92
C ARG A 263 -4.72 -7.42 -28.25
#